data_AF-A0A7C6TML9-F1
#
_entry.id   AF-A0A7C6TML9-F1
#
_cell.length_a   1.000
_cell.length_b   1.000
_cell.length_c   1.000
_cell.angle_alpha   90.00
_cell.angle_beta   90.00
_cell.angle_gamma   90.00
#
_symmetry.space_group_name_H-M   'P 1'
#
loop_
_entity.id
_entity.type
_entity.pdbx_description
1 polymer ?
#
loop_
_entity_poly.entity_id
_entity_poly.type
_entity_poly.pdbx_seq_one_letter_code
_entity_poly.pdbx_strand_id
1 'polypeptide(L)'
;PARAIVFAKVGAAVYKERKRILAQDSCIDNNMAAFIVDETRLDVRFAHYLLTAFKMSDLVAVGALPSLNGGQLRSIPMLVPPELSDQRRIAAALTDADDLIDTLGALIVKKQAIKQGLMQQLLTGRTRLPGFTDSWRRATLGELGAFSKGRGVKRDDVRSSGVPCIRYGELYTDFVNYTSSTRSFVSPDVAATALPIRSGDLLFAGSGETRDEIGMCVAYVGDAAAVAGGDIVILRGNGAFNAVFLATLTNLPSVATQKSHAGQGDAVVHISSRAIGDIRVEIPSKTEQDAIADVIIDADRELEALLARLRKARDIKAGMMQQLLTGRVRLPMETAS
;
A
#
# COMPACT_ATOMS: atom_id res chain seq x y z
N PRO A 1 24.43 -12.07 -26.95
CA PRO A 1 25.66 -12.06 -26.13
C PRO A 1 25.35 -11.45 -24.76
N ALA A 2 26.15 -11.76 -23.73
CA ALA A 2 26.14 -11.08 -22.45
C ALA A 2 26.23 -9.58 -22.65
N ARG A 3 25.68 -8.80 -21.72
CA ARG A 3 25.63 -7.33 -21.75
C ARG A 3 24.77 -6.73 -22.87
N ALA A 4 24.25 -7.50 -23.82
CA ALA A 4 23.26 -6.97 -24.75
C ALA A 4 21.98 -6.55 -24.02
N ILE A 5 21.34 -5.48 -24.49
CA ILE A 5 20.08 -4.97 -23.94
C ILE A 5 18.93 -5.59 -24.72
N VAL A 6 18.12 -6.43 -24.07
CA VAL A 6 17.02 -7.15 -24.70
C VAL A 6 15.66 -6.56 -24.34
N PHE A 7 14.73 -6.60 -25.29
CA PHE A 7 13.36 -6.12 -25.14
C PHE A 7 12.42 -6.80 -26.14
N ALA A 8 11.12 -6.80 -25.83
CA ALA A 8 10.11 -7.32 -26.74
C ALA A 8 9.98 -6.41 -27.97
N LYS A 9 9.90 -7.01 -29.18
CA LYS A 9 9.66 -6.28 -30.43
C LYS A 9 8.33 -6.62 -31.10
N VAL A 10 7.62 -7.65 -30.65
CA VAL A 10 6.33 -8.08 -31.22
C VAL A 10 5.32 -8.36 -30.10
N GLY A 11 4.05 -8.06 -30.37
CA GLY A 11 2.90 -8.35 -29.53
C GLY A 11 2.69 -7.37 -28.38
N ALA A 12 1.67 -7.63 -27.56
CA ALA A 12 1.30 -6.77 -26.43
C ALA A 12 2.41 -6.61 -25.37
N ALA A 13 3.43 -7.49 -25.40
CA ALA A 13 4.59 -7.40 -24.52
C ALA A 13 5.42 -6.12 -24.75
N VAL A 14 5.36 -5.51 -25.95
CA VAL A 14 6.04 -4.22 -26.24
C VAL A 14 5.56 -3.13 -25.27
N TYR A 15 4.26 -3.05 -25.00
CA TYR A 15 3.67 -2.06 -24.10
C TYR A 15 4.04 -2.25 -22.62
N LYS A 16 4.70 -3.37 -22.26
CA LYS A 16 5.24 -3.55 -20.91
C LYS A 16 6.55 -2.78 -20.71
N GLU A 17 7.16 -2.25 -21.78
CA GLU A 17 8.37 -1.41 -21.76
C GLU A 17 9.58 -2.05 -21.04
N ARG A 18 9.61 -3.39 -20.96
CA ARG A 18 10.66 -4.12 -20.24
C ARG A 18 11.92 -4.21 -21.09
N LYS A 19 12.97 -3.51 -20.66
CA LYS A 19 14.33 -3.59 -21.20
C LYS A 19 15.26 -4.16 -20.13
N ARG A 20 16.13 -5.11 -20.50
CA ARG A 20 17.04 -5.79 -19.56
C ARG A 20 18.43 -5.97 -20.16
N ILE A 21 19.46 -5.79 -19.36
CA ILE A 21 20.83 -6.15 -19.71
C ILE A 21 21.00 -7.64 -19.43
N LEU A 22 21.48 -8.42 -20.39
CA LEU A 22 21.77 -9.84 -20.19
C LEU A 22 22.99 -10.01 -19.27
N ALA A 23 22.87 -10.85 -18.24
CA ALA A 23 23.99 -11.17 -17.34
C ALA A 23 24.98 -12.16 -17.96
N GLN A 24 24.53 -12.97 -18.92
CA GLN A 24 25.30 -14.02 -19.59
C GLN A 24 24.86 -14.15 -21.05
N ASP A 25 25.62 -14.91 -21.84
CA ASP A 25 25.18 -15.29 -23.17
C ASP A 25 23.83 -16.02 -23.10
N SER A 26 22.91 -15.64 -23.98
CA SER A 26 21.53 -16.13 -23.96
C SER A 26 20.96 -16.15 -25.37
N CYS A 27 20.13 -17.15 -25.64
CA CYS A 27 19.24 -17.17 -26.80
C CYS A 27 17.96 -16.41 -26.43
N ILE A 28 17.42 -15.63 -27.37
CA ILE A 28 16.15 -14.93 -27.21
C ILE A 28 15.13 -15.42 -28.25
N ASP A 29 13.86 -15.37 -27.91
CA ASP A 29 12.76 -15.71 -28.80
C ASP A 29 12.70 -14.79 -30.04
N ASN A 30 12.09 -15.26 -31.13
CA ASN A 30 11.99 -14.50 -32.38
C ASN A 30 11.13 -13.22 -32.27
N ASN A 31 10.32 -13.09 -31.20
CA ASN A 31 9.55 -11.89 -30.88
C ASN A 31 10.32 -10.86 -30.05
N MET A 32 11.60 -11.11 -29.77
CA MET A 32 12.49 -10.21 -29.05
C MET A 32 13.53 -9.57 -29.96
N ALA A 33 14.09 -8.46 -29.50
CA ALA A 33 15.24 -7.79 -30.08
C ALA A 33 16.35 -7.66 -29.03
N ALA A 34 17.58 -7.56 -29.51
CA ALA A 34 18.74 -7.25 -28.72
C ALA A 34 19.46 -6.03 -29.31
N PHE A 35 19.80 -5.07 -28.47
CA PHE A 35 20.72 -3.99 -28.78
C PHE A 35 22.10 -4.38 -28.27
N ILE A 36 23.02 -4.65 -29.21
CA ILE A 36 24.41 -4.97 -28.92
C ILE A 36 25.18 -3.65 -28.89
N VAL A 37 25.74 -3.33 -27.74
CA VAL A 37 26.41 -2.04 -27.50
C VAL A 37 27.88 -2.16 -27.89
N ASP A 38 28.38 -1.21 -28.68
CA ASP A 38 29.82 -1.00 -28.88
C ASP A 38 30.38 -0.23 -27.67
N GLU A 39 30.95 -0.98 -26.73
CA GLU A 39 31.42 -0.45 -25.45
C GLU A 39 32.65 0.45 -25.56
N THR A 40 33.26 0.55 -26.74
CA THR A 40 34.32 1.53 -27.01
C THR A 40 33.77 2.96 -27.14
N ARG A 41 32.46 3.10 -27.33
CA ARG A 41 31.79 4.39 -27.60
C ARG A 41 30.60 4.66 -26.70
N LEU A 42 29.97 3.61 -26.16
CA LEU A 42 28.75 3.73 -25.38
C LEU A 42 28.79 2.78 -24.18
N ASP A 43 28.68 3.31 -22.97
CA ASP A 43 28.55 2.51 -21.77
C ASP A 43 27.20 1.78 -21.77
N VAL A 44 27.22 0.47 -21.48
CA VAL A 44 26.03 -0.38 -21.58
C VAL A 44 24.94 0.01 -20.58
N ARG A 45 25.29 0.46 -19.37
CA ARG A 45 24.30 0.86 -18.37
C ARG A 45 23.69 2.20 -18.75
N PHE A 46 24.52 3.13 -19.23
CA PHE A 46 24.05 4.39 -19.79
C PHE A 46 23.09 4.16 -20.98
N ALA A 47 23.46 3.27 -21.92
CA ALA A 47 22.60 2.86 -23.03
C ALA A 47 21.27 2.28 -22.56
N HIS A 48 21.29 1.45 -21.52
CA HIS A 48 20.07 0.90 -20.92
C HIS A 48 19.17 2.00 -20.35
N TYR A 49 19.73 2.99 -19.64
CA TYR A 49 18.94 4.13 -19.16
C TYR A 49 18.37 4.99 -20.29
N LEU A 50 19.15 5.27 -21.35
CA LEU A 50 18.66 5.97 -22.53
C LEU A 50 17.48 5.25 -23.17
N LEU A 51 17.62 3.94 -23.43
CA LEU A 51 16.54 3.12 -23.99
C LEU A 51 15.32 3.04 -23.06
N THR A 52 15.53 3.08 -21.74
CA THR A 52 14.45 3.04 -20.76
C THR A 52 13.68 4.36 -20.70
N ALA A 53 14.37 5.49 -20.88
CA ALA A 53 13.74 6.81 -20.95
C ALA A 53 12.85 6.96 -22.18
N PHE A 54 13.13 6.23 -23.26
CA PHE A 54 12.33 6.23 -24.47
C PHE A 54 11.22 5.17 -24.40
N LYS A 55 9.96 5.57 -24.64
CA LYS A 55 8.83 4.65 -24.72
C LYS A 55 8.79 3.98 -26.08
N MET A 56 9.09 2.68 -26.12
CA MET A 56 9.14 1.91 -27.37
C MET A 56 7.76 1.76 -27.99
N SER A 57 6.70 1.81 -27.18
CA SER A 57 5.31 1.85 -27.61
C SER A 57 5.02 2.96 -28.61
N ASP A 58 5.73 4.09 -28.51
CA ASP A 58 5.48 5.26 -29.36
C ASP A 58 5.95 5.03 -30.80
N LEU A 59 6.74 3.98 -31.04
CA LEU A 59 7.21 3.57 -32.35
C LEU A 59 6.38 2.42 -32.95
N VAL A 60 5.44 1.85 -32.21
CA VAL A 60 4.66 0.71 -32.69
C VAL A 60 3.82 1.12 -33.89
N ALA A 61 3.94 0.39 -34.99
CA ALA A 61 3.10 0.62 -36.16
C ALA A 61 1.63 0.31 -35.85
N VAL A 62 0.69 1.15 -36.33
CA VAL A 62 -0.74 0.92 -36.19
C VAL A 62 -1.14 -0.28 -37.09
N GLY A 63 -1.36 -1.44 -36.49
CA GLY A 63 -1.75 -2.68 -37.16
C GLY A 63 -2.29 -3.72 -36.19
N ALA A 64 -2.79 -4.85 -36.70
CA ALA A 64 -3.43 -5.90 -35.89
C ALA A 64 -2.47 -6.56 -34.86
N LEU A 65 -1.16 -6.58 -35.17
CA LEU A 65 -0.13 -7.07 -34.25
C LEU A 65 0.91 -5.96 -34.01
N PRO A 66 1.04 -5.45 -32.76
CA PRO A 66 2.08 -4.50 -32.38
C PRO A 66 3.45 -5.03 -32.75
N SER A 67 4.24 -4.26 -33.51
CA SER A 67 5.61 -4.66 -33.83
C SER A 67 6.55 -3.47 -34.03
N LEU A 68 7.83 -3.71 -33.73
CA LEU A 68 8.95 -2.81 -33.91
C LEU A 68 9.94 -3.43 -34.90
N ASN A 69 10.37 -2.64 -35.88
CA ASN A 69 11.40 -3.06 -36.83
C ASN A 69 12.74 -2.32 -36.59
N GLY A 70 13.82 -2.85 -37.17
CA GLY A 70 15.16 -2.28 -36.99
C GLY A 70 15.32 -0.85 -37.52
N GLY A 71 14.51 -0.43 -38.50
CA GLY A 71 14.49 0.96 -38.99
C GLY A 71 13.98 1.93 -37.93
N GLN A 72 12.85 1.61 -37.31
CA GLN A 72 12.24 2.41 -36.23
C GLN A 72 13.16 2.53 -35.02
N LEU A 73 13.84 1.44 -34.66
CA LEU A 73 14.80 1.44 -33.55
C LEU A 73 16.02 2.32 -33.86
N ARG A 74 16.49 2.34 -35.12
CA ARG A 74 17.60 3.20 -35.56
C ARG A 74 17.24 4.68 -35.61
N SER A 75 15.96 5.04 -35.70
CA SER A 75 15.52 6.45 -35.71
C SER A 75 15.36 7.06 -34.31
N ILE A 76 15.60 6.30 -33.24
CA ILE A 76 15.50 6.84 -31.88
C ILE A 76 16.59 7.89 -31.67
N PRO A 77 16.24 9.16 -31.42
CA PRO A 77 17.24 10.18 -31.12
C PRO A 77 17.84 9.92 -29.74
N MET A 78 19.16 9.87 -29.66
CA MET A 78 19.88 9.67 -28.40
C MET A 78 20.88 10.80 -28.17
N LEU A 79 20.83 11.41 -27.00
CA LEU A 79 21.82 12.37 -26.54
C LEU A 79 22.91 11.60 -25.78
N VAL A 80 24.05 11.41 -26.44
CA VAL A 80 25.16 10.62 -25.92
C VAL A 80 26.33 11.58 -25.63
N PRO A 81 26.74 11.75 -24.35
CA PRO A 81 27.99 12.42 -24.04
C PRO A 81 29.17 11.74 -24.76
N PRO A 82 30.09 12.50 -25.38
CA PRO A 82 31.19 11.91 -26.14
C PRO A 82 32.16 11.13 -25.24
N GLU A 83 32.34 11.57 -24.01
CA GLU A 83 33.24 10.96 -23.04
C GLU A 83 32.57 9.78 -22.31
N LEU A 84 33.20 8.59 -22.37
CA LEU A 84 32.73 7.41 -21.65
C LEU A 84 32.70 7.62 -20.13
N SER A 85 33.59 8.45 -19.59
CA SER A 85 33.62 8.80 -18.17
C SER A 85 32.32 9.48 -17.73
N ASP A 86 31.81 10.44 -18.50
CA ASP A 86 30.54 11.11 -18.21
C ASP A 86 29.34 10.15 -18.30
N GLN A 87 29.33 9.28 -19.30
CA GLN A 87 28.29 8.26 -19.44
C GLN A 87 28.25 7.33 -18.21
N ARG A 88 29.42 6.86 -17.76
CA ARG A 88 29.56 6.01 -16.57
C ARG A 88 29.12 6.73 -15.30
N ARG A 89 29.45 8.01 -15.14
CA ARG A 89 29.04 8.81 -13.97
C ARG A 89 27.52 9.00 -13.91
N ILE A 90 26.89 9.28 -15.05
CA ILE A 90 25.42 9.37 -15.13
C ILE A 90 24.79 8.01 -14.83
N ALA A 91 25.31 6.93 -15.44
CA ALA A 91 24.81 5.59 -15.21
C ALA A 91 24.97 5.16 -13.75
N ALA A 92 26.10 5.49 -13.10
CA ALA A 92 26.34 5.24 -11.69
C ALA A 92 25.31 5.96 -10.82
N ALA A 93 25.12 7.27 -11.01
CA ALA A 93 24.14 8.04 -10.24
C ALA A 93 22.70 7.49 -10.38
N LEU A 94 22.30 7.06 -11.58
CA LEU A 94 20.99 6.44 -11.81
C LEU A 94 20.91 5.03 -11.21
N THR A 95 22.02 4.28 -11.20
CA THR A 95 22.12 2.96 -10.56
C THR A 95 21.99 3.09 -9.04
N ASP A 96 22.66 4.05 -8.42
CA ASP A 96 22.56 4.31 -6.98
C ASP A 96 21.11 4.63 -6.57
N ALA A 97 20.39 5.38 -7.42
CA ALA A 97 18.97 5.65 -7.20
C ALA A 97 18.10 4.39 -7.33
N ASP A 98 18.40 3.50 -8.29
CA ASP A 98 17.75 2.20 -8.41
C ASP A 98 18.02 1.28 -7.21
N ASP A 99 19.28 1.17 -6.79
CA ASP A 99 19.69 0.35 -5.65
C ASP A 99 19.03 0.83 -4.35
N LEU A 100 18.87 2.15 -4.17
CA LEU A 100 18.12 2.73 -3.05
C LEU A 100 16.63 2.34 -3.11
N ILE A 101 15.99 2.42 -4.29
CA ILE A 101 14.58 2.05 -4.48
C ILE A 101 14.37 0.57 -4.17
N ASP A 102 15.26 -0.31 -4.67
CA ASP A 102 15.19 -1.75 -4.45
C ASP A 102 15.43 -2.09 -2.98
N THR A 103 16.42 -1.46 -2.34
CA THR A 103 16.70 -1.63 -0.91
C THR A 103 15.52 -1.20 -0.04
N LEU A 104 14.91 -0.04 -0.33
CA LEU A 104 13.71 0.43 0.37
C LEU A 104 12.53 -0.54 0.16
N GLY A 105 12.34 -1.03 -1.07
CA GLY A 105 11.31 -2.02 -1.39
C GLY A 105 11.47 -3.31 -0.57
N ALA A 106 12.68 -3.87 -0.54
CA ALA A 106 12.98 -5.07 0.25
C ALA A 106 12.81 -4.84 1.76
N LEU A 107 13.22 -3.66 2.26
CA LEU A 107 13.05 -3.29 3.66
C LEU A 107 11.57 -3.20 4.04
N ILE A 108 10.72 -2.61 3.19
CA ILE A 108 9.28 -2.53 3.42
C ILE A 108 8.66 -3.93 3.51
N VAL A 109 8.97 -4.82 2.56
CA VAL A 109 8.47 -6.21 2.58
C VAL A 109 8.87 -6.92 3.88
N LYS A 110 10.14 -6.77 4.29
CA LYS A 110 10.64 -7.35 5.55
C LYS A 110 9.91 -6.78 6.76
N LYS A 111 9.70 -5.46 6.81
CA LYS A 111 9.00 -4.79 7.91
C LYS A 111 7.52 -5.19 7.99
N GLN A 112 6.84 -5.35 6.85
CA GLN A 112 5.47 -5.85 6.80
C GLN A 112 5.37 -7.28 7.36
N ALA A 113 6.28 -8.17 6.97
CA ALA A 113 6.31 -9.54 7.49
C ALA A 113 6.56 -9.59 9.01
N ILE A 114 7.50 -8.77 9.51
CA ILE A 114 7.77 -8.64 10.95
C ILE A 114 6.53 -8.14 11.68
N LYS A 115 5.88 -7.07 11.17
CA LYS A 115 4.65 -6.53 11.76
C LYS A 115 3.56 -7.60 11.84
N GLN A 116 3.31 -8.33 10.75
CA GLN A 116 2.30 -9.39 10.72
C GLN A 116 2.58 -10.49 11.75
N GLY A 117 3.83 -10.97 11.83
CA GLY A 117 4.23 -11.96 12.82
C GLY A 117 4.08 -11.45 14.26
N LEU A 118 4.53 -10.21 14.52
CA LEU A 118 4.46 -9.57 15.82
C LEU A 118 3.00 -9.42 16.28
N MET A 119 2.12 -8.94 15.41
CA MET A 119 0.68 -8.81 15.71
C MET A 119 0.08 -10.17 16.09
N GLN A 120 0.37 -11.24 15.34
CA GLN A 120 -0.13 -12.57 15.66
C GLN A 120 0.33 -13.04 17.06
N GLN A 121 1.58 -12.76 17.44
CA GLN A 121 2.12 -13.18 18.73
C GLN A 121 1.58 -12.35 19.90
N LEU A 122 1.56 -11.02 19.77
CA LEU A 122 1.16 -10.10 20.84
C LEU A 122 -0.35 -10.10 21.08
N LEU A 123 -1.16 -10.05 20.01
CA LEU A 123 -2.63 -9.98 20.12
C LEU A 123 -3.25 -11.29 20.59
N THR A 124 -2.50 -12.40 20.59
CA THR A 124 -2.97 -13.69 21.10
C THR A 124 -2.30 -14.10 22.41
N GLY A 125 -1.47 -13.21 22.99
CA GLY A 125 -0.76 -13.47 24.24
C GLY A 125 0.29 -14.58 24.16
N ARG A 126 0.59 -15.13 22.98
CA ARG A 126 1.65 -16.16 22.77
C ARG A 126 3.03 -15.63 23.17
N THR A 127 3.26 -14.35 22.86
CA THR A 127 4.38 -13.58 23.40
C THR A 127 3.81 -12.38 24.13
N ARG A 128 4.41 -12.04 25.27
CA ARG A 128 4.03 -10.91 26.11
C ARG A 128 5.12 -9.84 26.06
N LEU A 129 4.74 -8.57 26.16
CA LEU A 129 5.72 -7.51 26.35
C LEU A 129 6.38 -7.67 27.74
N PRO A 130 7.66 -7.30 27.91
CA PRO A 130 8.32 -7.40 29.20
C PRO A 130 7.56 -6.66 30.30
N GLY A 131 7.45 -7.27 31.48
CA GLY A 131 6.74 -6.69 32.63
C GLY A 131 5.25 -7.04 32.73
N PHE A 132 4.67 -7.72 31.74
CA PHE A 132 3.28 -8.19 31.79
C PHE A 132 3.20 -9.69 32.04
N THR A 133 2.62 -10.07 33.18
CA THR A 133 2.46 -11.48 33.59
C THR A 133 1.01 -11.85 33.91
N ASP A 134 0.12 -10.88 34.01
CA ASP A 134 -1.27 -11.12 34.37
C ASP A 134 -1.96 -12.01 33.33
N SER A 135 -2.89 -12.84 33.81
CA SER A 135 -3.69 -13.69 32.94
C SER A 135 -4.66 -12.85 32.12
N TRP A 136 -4.79 -13.20 30.84
CA TRP A 136 -5.79 -12.61 29.98
C TRP A 136 -7.17 -13.12 30.40
N ARG A 137 -8.17 -12.25 30.33
CA ARG A 137 -9.56 -12.61 30.63
C ARG A 137 -10.33 -12.90 29.35
N ARG A 138 -11.23 -13.86 29.42
CA ARG A 138 -12.23 -14.09 28.37
C ARG A 138 -13.34 -13.05 28.49
N ALA A 139 -13.83 -12.57 27.35
CA ALA A 139 -14.96 -11.67 27.26
C ALA A 139 -15.71 -11.88 25.95
N THR A 140 -16.97 -11.46 25.90
CA THR A 140 -17.68 -11.21 24.64
C THR A 140 -17.58 -9.72 24.27
N LEU A 141 -17.68 -9.37 22.99
CA LEU A 141 -17.64 -7.96 22.58
C LEU A 141 -18.80 -7.15 23.21
N GLY A 142 -19.95 -7.78 23.47
CA GLY A 142 -21.08 -7.18 24.17
C GLY A 142 -20.79 -6.77 25.62
N GLU A 143 -19.86 -7.44 26.30
CA GLU A 143 -19.44 -7.06 27.66
C GLU A 143 -18.51 -5.84 27.68
N LEU A 144 -17.92 -5.48 26.53
CA LEU A 144 -16.90 -4.43 26.43
C LEU A 144 -17.48 -3.04 26.15
N GLY A 145 -18.78 -2.94 25.88
CA GLY A 145 -19.40 -1.66 25.57
C GLY A 145 -20.82 -1.78 25.06
N ALA A 146 -21.34 -0.65 24.57
CA ALA A 146 -22.68 -0.58 24.00
C ALA A 146 -22.62 -0.53 22.47
N PHE A 147 -23.51 -1.30 21.84
CA PHE A 147 -23.67 -1.28 20.40
C PHE A 147 -24.70 -0.25 19.95
N SER A 148 -24.41 0.42 18.83
CA SER A 148 -25.35 1.27 18.11
C SER A 148 -25.19 1.04 16.60
N LYS A 149 -26.19 1.47 15.82
CA LYS A 149 -26.15 1.36 14.36
C LYS A 149 -26.12 2.76 13.75
N GLY A 150 -25.22 2.97 12.80
CA GLY A 150 -25.14 4.20 12.02
C GLY A 150 -26.44 4.48 11.27
N ARG A 151 -26.61 5.72 10.81
CA ARG A 151 -27.83 6.17 10.11
C ARG A 151 -27.57 7.48 9.38
N GLY A 152 -28.47 7.85 8.48
CA GLY A 152 -28.53 9.18 7.87
C GLY A 152 -27.62 9.40 6.67
N VAL A 153 -26.45 8.76 6.58
CA VAL A 153 -25.53 8.94 5.43
C VAL A 153 -25.86 7.96 4.30
N LYS A 154 -26.41 8.48 3.19
CA LYS A 154 -26.57 7.72 1.93
C LYS A 154 -25.43 8.01 0.97
N ARG A 155 -25.31 7.18 -0.08
CA ARG A 155 -24.29 7.36 -1.13
C ARG A 155 -24.40 8.72 -1.82
N ASP A 156 -25.61 9.16 -2.12
CA ASP A 156 -25.86 10.42 -2.87
C ASP A 156 -25.64 11.68 -2.01
N ASP A 157 -25.54 11.52 -0.69
CA ASP A 157 -25.25 12.61 0.25
C ASP A 157 -23.74 12.91 0.36
N VAL A 158 -22.88 12.02 -0.16
CA VAL A 158 -21.43 12.09 -0.01
C VAL A 158 -20.83 13.17 -0.91
N ARG A 159 -19.94 13.97 -0.34
CA ARG A 159 -19.26 15.10 -0.98
C ARG A 159 -17.76 15.10 -0.66
N SER A 160 -17.02 15.96 -1.36
CA SER A 160 -15.57 16.14 -1.17
C SER A 160 -15.19 17.03 0.02
N SER A 161 -16.16 17.71 0.64
CA SER A 161 -15.95 18.56 1.82
C SER A 161 -17.24 18.69 2.64
N GLY A 162 -17.12 19.08 3.91
CA GLY A 162 -18.25 19.22 4.83
C GLY A 162 -17.96 18.59 6.19
N VAL A 163 -18.99 18.00 6.81
CA VAL A 163 -18.85 17.26 8.07
C VAL A 163 -18.29 15.87 7.78
N PRO A 164 -17.21 15.44 8.46
CA PRO A 164 -16.60 14.13 8.28
C PRO A 164 -17.58 12.97 8.42
N CYS A 165 -17.53 12.00 7.51
CA CYS A 165 -18.29 10.77 7.65
C CYS A 165 -17.49 9.52 7.24
N ILE A 166 -17.92 8.37 7.75
CA ILE A 166 -17.40 7.05 7.35
C ILE A 166 -18.57 6.18 6.89
N ARG A 167 -18.41 5.53 5.75
CA ARG A 167 -19.33 4.54 5.19
C ARG A 167 -18.75 3.14 5.32
N TYR A 168 -19.62 2.13 5.36
CA TYR A 168 -19.19 0.75 5.59
C TYR A 168 -18.20 0.25 4.52
N GLY A 169 -18.38 0.64 3.25
CA GLY A 169 -17.46 0.28 2.16
C GLY A 169 -16.03 0.77 2.38
N GLU A 170 -15.87 1.94 3.00
CA GLU A 170 -14.55 2.54 3.28
C GLU A 170 -13.79 1.75 4.35
N LEU A 171 -14.49 0.99 5.21
CA LEU A 171 -13.86 0.08 6.16
C LEU A 171 -13.10 -1.05 5.47
N TYR A 172 -13.47 -1.40 4.23
CA TYR A 172 -12.81 -2.43 3.42
C TYR A 172 -11.69 -1.86 2.54
N THR A 173 -11.83 -0.62 2.08
CA THR A 173 -10.97 -0.07 1.00
C THR A 173 -9.93 0.94 1.48
N ASP A 174 -10.23 1.70 2.54
CA ASP A 174 -9.47 2.92 2.84
C ASP A 174 -8.70 2.86 4.16
N PHE A 175 -9.03 1.91 5.04
CA PHE A 175 -8.51 1.85 6.40
C PHE A 175 -7.99 0.46 6.75
N VAL A 176 -7.01 0.42 7.66
CA VAL A 176 -6.43 -0.83 8.18
C VAL A 176 -6.43 -0.78 9.70
N ASN A 177 -7.37 -1.47 10.33
CA ASN A 177 -7.59 -1.58 11.78
C ASN A 177 -7.94 -0.28 12.53
N TYR A 178 -7.42 0.88 12.13
CA TYR A 178 -7.75 2.16 12.75
C TYR A 178 -7.58 3.33 11.78
N THR A 179 -8.19 4.47 12.10
CA THR A 179 -8.01 5.72 11.35
C THR A 179 -8.22 6.95 12.22
N SER A 180 -7.40 7.98 12.03
CA SER A 180 -7.58 9.32 12.60
C SER A 180 -8.29 10.29 11.66
N SER A 181 -8.55 9.89 10.41
CA SER A 181 -9.08 10.75 9.36
C SER A 181 -10.22 10.08 8.58
N THR A 182 -11.01 10.89 7.88
CA THR A 182 -12.09 10.43 7.01
C THR A 182 -11.77 10.73 5.55
N ARG A 183 -12.39 9.99 4.64
CA ARG A 183 -12.31 10.22 3.18
C ARG A 183 -13.55 10.93 2.64
N SER A 184 -14.70 10.63 3.23
CA SER A 184 -16.00 11.16 2.83
C SER A 184 -16.48 12.27 3.77
N PHE A 185 -17.32 13.14 3.21
CA PHE A 185 -17.97 14.23 3.94
C PHE A 185 -19.45 14.32 3.56
N VAL A 186 -20.27 14.91 4.42
CA VAL A 186 -21.69 15.20 4.18
C VAL A 186 -22.03 16.64 4.54
N SER A 187 -23.20 17.12 4.13
CA SER A 187 -23.69 18.43 4.58
C SER A 187 -24.01 18.44 6.09
N PRO A 188 -24.02 19.63 6.73
CA PRO A 188 -24.45 19.76 8.12
C PRO A 188 -25.86 19.20 8.39
N ASP A 189 -26.79 19.39 7.46
CA ASP A 189 -28.18 18.89 7.59
C ASP A 189 -28.24 17.36 7.64
N VAL A 190 -27.47 16.68 6.80
CA VAL A 190 -27.36 15.21 6.81
C VAL A 190 -26.70 14.77 8.12
N ALA A 191 -25.60 15.42 8.52
CA ALA A 191 -24.88 15.11 9.75
C ALA A 191 -25.76 15.25 11.01
N ALA A 192 -26.65 16.24 11.05
CA ALA A 192 -27.56 16.48 12.17
C ALA A 192 -28.53 15.30 12.43
N THR A 193 -28.83 14.51 11.41
CA THR A 193 -29.69 13.30 11.53
C THR A 193 -28.90 12.01 11.69
N ALA A 194 -27.61 12.04 11.36
CA ALA A 194 -26.72 10.88 11.40
C ALA A 194 -26.29 10.53 12.83
N LEU A 195 -25.72 9.34 12.99
CA LEU A 195 -25.16 8.94 14.29
C LEU A 195 -23.71 9.42 14.41
N PRO A 196 -23.37 10.22 15.44
CA PRO A 196 -22.00 10.67 15.66
C PRO A 196 -21.12 9.55 16.21
N ILE A 197 -19.92 9.47 15.66
CA ILE A 197 -18.80 8.67 16.15
C ILE A 197 -17.75 9.59 16.78
N ARG A 198 -17.00 9.05 17.73
CA ARG A 198 -15.95 9.75 18.47
C ARG A 198 -14.72 8.88 18.65
N SER A 199 -13.61 9.51 19.02
CA SER A 199 -12.36 8.79 19.30
C SER A 199 -12.60 7.66 20.30
N GLY A 200 -12.08 6.47 19.97
CA GLY A 200 -12.24 5.23 20.72
C GLY A 200 -13.41 4.34 20.28
N ASP A 201 -14.30 4.80 19.41
CA ASP A 201 -15.36 3.96 18.85
C ASP A 201 -14.79 2.92 17.87
N LEU A 202 -15.31 1.69 17.92
CA LEU A 202 -15.02 0.67 16.90
C LEU A 202 -16.14 0.61 15.87
N LEU A 203 -15.77 0.63 14.60
CA LEU A 203 -16.67 0.63 13.45
C LEU A 203 -16.58 -0.72 12.75
N PHE A 204 -17.65 -1.51 12.82
CA PHE A 204 -17.78 -2.77 12.13
C PHE A 204 -18.62 -2.61 10.87
N ALA A 205 -18.17 -3.19 9.77
CA ALA A 205 -18.99 -3.33 8.57
C ALA A 205 -20.13 -4.33 8.82
N GLY A 206 -21.35 -3.83 8.97
CA GLY A 206 -22.56 -4.66 9.14
C GLY A 206 -23.04 -5.33 7.86
N SER A 207 -22.48 -4.94 6.71
CA SER A 207 -22.77 -5.45 5.37
C SER A 207 -21.48 -5.64 4.58
N GLY A 208 -21.41 -6.67 3.75
CA GLY A 208 -20.24 -6.98 2.91
C GLY A 208 -20.59 -7.85 1.71
N GLU A 209 -19.67 -7.95 0.76
CA GLU A 209 -19.83 -8.77 -0.46
C GLU A 209 -19.48 -10.24 -0.23
N THR A 210 -18.54 -10.50 0.68
CA THR A 210 -18.08 -11.86 0.99
C THR A 210 -18.30 -12.19 2.47
N ARG A 211 -18.47 -13.49 2.74
CA ARG A 211 -18.63 -13.98 4.11
C ARG A 211 -17.35 -13.86 4.92
N ASP A 212 -16.20 -14.05 4.28
CA ASP A 212 -14.90 -14.06 4.96
C ASP A 212 -14.47 -12.67 5.46
N GLU A 213 -14.95 -11.61 4.81
CA GLU A 213 -14.60 -10.24 5.16
C GLU A 213 -15.68 -9.56 6.03
N ILE A 214 -16.83 -10.20 6.27
CA ILE A 214 -17.93 -9.59 7.03
C ILE A 214 -17.49 -9.15 8.43
N GLY A 215 -17.97 -7.98 8.86
CA GLY A 215 -17.62 -7.42 10.16
C GLY A 215 -16.19 -6.88 10.23
N MET A 216 -15.58 -6.50 9.09
CA MET A 216 -14.32 -5.75 9.08
C MET A 216 -14.39 -4.59 10.08
N CYS A 217 -13.38 -4.47 10.95
CA CYS A 217 -13.40 -3.54 12.06
C CYS A 217 -12.33 -2.45 11.90
N VAL A 218 -12.69 -1.21 12.17
CA VAL A 218 -11.77 -0.07 12.21
C VAL A 218 -12.04 0.75 13.46
N ALA A 219 -11.01 1.02 14.27
CA ALA A 219 -11.09 1.98 15.36
C ALA A 219 -11.01 3.41 14.83
N TYR A 220 -11.97 4.26 15.21
CA TYR A 220 -11.85 5.69 15.00
C TYR A 220 -11.02 6.32 16.12
N VAL A 221 -9.91 6.96 15.78
CA VAL A 221 -8.98 7.62 16.71
C VAL A 221 -8.75 9.09 16.35
N GLY A 222 -9.67 9.68 15.57
CA GLY A 222 -9.59 11.08 15.17
C GLY A 222 -10.10 12.03 16.24
N ASP A 223 -9.54 13.25 16.25
CA ASP A 223 -9.93 14.31 17.19
C ASP A 223 -11.25 15.00 16.78
N ALA A 224 -11.58 14.97 15.49
CA ALA A 224 -12.79 15.57 14.96
C ALA A 224 -14.01 14.68 15.20
N ALA A 225 -15.18 15.27 15.47
CA ALA A 225 -16.42 14.51 15.41
C ALA A 225 -16.70 14.10 13.95
N ALA A 226 -17.06 12.84 13.75
CA ALA A 226 -17.49 12.31 12.45
C ALA A 226 -18.83 11.61 12.61
N VAL A 227 -19.48 11.26 11.49
CA VAL A 227 -20.75 10.51 11.50
C VAL A 227 -20.63 9.19 10.74
N ALA A 228 -21.40 8.18 11.15
CA ALA A 228 -21.36 6.84 10.56
C ALA A 228 -22.58 6.55 9.67
N GLY A 229 -22.33 5.93 8.53
CA GLY A 229 -23.36 5.45 7.61
C GLY A 229 -24.18 4.27 8.13
N GLY A 230 -25.32 4.03 7.47
CA GLY A 230 -26.37 3.11 7.92
C GLY A 230 -25.91 1.69 8.24
N ASP A 231 -24.97 1.16 7.47
CA ASP A 231 -24.47 -0.21 7.62
C ASP A 231 -23.23 -0.35 8.49
N ILE A 232 -22.88 0.69 9.25
CA ILE A 232 -21.84 0.59 10.27
C ILE A 232 -22.48 0.22 11.60
N VAL A 233 -21.99 -0.85 12.21
CA VAL A 233 -22.25 -1.18 13.61
C VAL A 233 -21.14 -0.59 14.46
N ILE A 234 -21.50 0.21 15.46
CA ILE A 234 -20.55 0.90 16.33
C ILE A 234 -20.53 0.25 17.70
N LEU A 235 -19.36 -0.18 18.15
CA LEU A 235 -19.12 -0.53 19.55
C LEU A 235 -18.45 0.65 20.25
N ARG A 236 -19.16 1.22 21.22
CA ARG A 236 -18.65 2.28 22.08
C ARG A 236 -18.23 1.70 23.42
N GLY A 237 -16.93 1.77 23.70
CA GLY A 237 -16.33 1.12 24.88
C GLY A 237 -16.76 1.72 26.22
N ASN A 238 -16.78 0.86 27.24
CA ASN A 238 -17.00 1.24 28.64
C ASN A 238 -15.70 1.57 29.41
N GLY A 239 -14.58 1.73 28.68
CA GLY A 239 -13.24 1.94 29.25
C GLY A 239 -12.41 0.65 29.44
N ALA A 240 -12.99 -0.54 29.22
CA ALA A 240 -12.30 -1.81 29.39
C ALA A 240 -11.29 -2.16 28.29
N PHE A 241 -11.23 -1.40 27.19
CA PHE A 241 -10.35 -1.72 26.07
C PHE A 241 -9.65 -0.52 25.42
N ASN A 242 -8.46 -0.76 24.86
CA ASN A 242 -7.83 0.14 23.89
C ASN A 242 -8.42 -0.13 22.50
N ALA A 243 -8.88 0.92 21.80
CA ALA A 243 -9.60 0.78 20.54
C ALA A 243 -8.73 0.20 19.41
N VAL A 244 -7.47 0.65 19.28
CA VAL A 244 -6.55 0.13 18.26
C VAL A 244 -6.23 -1.34 18.51
N PHE A 245 -5.95 -1.71 19.76
CA PHE A 245 -5.76 -3.10 20.14
C PHE A 245 -6.98 -3.96 19.77
N LEU A 246 -8.17 -3.56 20.21
CA LEU A 246 -9.37 -4.39 20.04
C LEU A 246 -9.79 -4.48 18.57
N ALA A 247 -9.71 -3.39 17.79
CA ALA A 247 -9.99 -3.46 16.35
C ALA A 247 -9.02 -4.41 15.64
N THR A 248 -7.72 -4.30 15.92
CA THR A 248 -6.70 -5.18 15.32
C THR A 248 -6.91 -6.64 15.72
N LEU A 249 -7.22 -6.91 17.00
CA LEU A 249 -7.56 -8.24 17.50
C LEU A 249 -8.76 -8.84 16.75
N THR A 250 -9.83 -8.05 16.58
CA THR A 250 -11.06 -8.53 15.91
C THR A 250 -10.90 -8.82 14.43
N ASN A 251 -9.82 -8.34 13.81
CA ASN A 251 -9.48 -8.61 12.41
C ASN A 251 -8.47 -9.77 12.26
N LEU A 252 -7.98 -10.36 13.35
CA LEU A 252 -7.21 -11.59 13.26
C LEU A 252 -8.04 -12.71 12.62
N PRO A 253 -7.42 -13.61 11.82
CA PRO A 253 -8.14 -14.69 11.15
C PRO A 253 -9.04 -15.49 12.10
N SER A 254 -8.58 -15.82 13.30
CA SER A 254 -9.36 -16.59 14.29
C SER A 254 -10.62 -15.87 14.78
N VAL A 255 -10.63 -14.54 14.81
CA VAL A 255 -11.81 -13.75 15.22
C VAL A 255 -12.67 -13.40 14.00
N ALA A 256 -12.06 -13.13 12.85
CA ALA A 256 -12.72 -12.98 11.57
C ALA A 256 -13.56 -14.21 11.20
N THR A 257 -13.03 -15.41 11.44
CA THR A 257 -13.79 -16.65 11.24
C THR A 257 -15.05 -16.71 12.11
N GLN A 258 -15.02 -16.26 13.37
CA GLN A 258 -16.23 -16.19 14.19
C GLN A 258 -17.28 -15.25 13.58
N LYS A 259 -16.85 -14.09 13.07
CA LYS A 259 -17.73 -13.12 12.39
C LYS A 259 -18.33 -13.69 11.10
N SER A 260 -17.51 -14.36 10.28
CA SER A 260 -17.95 -15.05 9.04
C SER A 260 -19.05 -16.08 9.31
N HIS A 261 -18.90 -16.91 10.35
CA HIS A 261 -19.93 -17.88 10.74
C HIS A 261 -21.23 -17.24 11.22
N ALA A 262 -21.14 -16.05 11.82
CA ALA A 262 -22.29 -15.31 12.32
C ALA A 262 -22.99 -14.46 11.23
N GLY A 263 -22.36 -14.30 10.06
CA GLY A 263 -22.91 -13.59 8.91
C GLY A 263 -24.06 -14.36 8.23
N GLN A 264 -25.06 -13.63 7.73
CA GLN A 264 -26.27 -14.17 7.12
C GLN A 264 -26.46 -13.59 5.70
N GLY A 265 -26.98 -14.40 4.78
CA GLY A 265 -27.19 -14.02 3.37
C GLY A 265 -26.09 -14.55 2.44
N ASP A 266 -26.47 -14.78 1.17
CA ASP A 266 -25.59 -15.42 0.16
C ASP A 266 -25.01 -14.43 -0.86
N ALA A 267 -25.82 -13.47 -1.37
CA ALA A 267 -25.37 -12.47 -2.35
C ALA A 267 -24.86 -11.18 -1.71
N VAL A 268 -25.42 -10.82 -0.56
CA VAL A 268 -24.93 -9.75 0.33
C VAL A 268 -24.97 -10.32 1.73
N VAL A 269 -23.81 -10.32 2.40
CA VAL A 269 -23.69 -10.84 3.74
C VAL A 269 -23.95 -9.72 4.73
N HIS A 270 -24.82 -9.98 5.70
CA HIS A 270 -25.12 -9.08 6.80
C HIS A 270 -24.74 -9.69 8.14
N ILE A 271 -24.26 -8.87 9.07
CA ILE A 271 -24.02 -9.27 10.45
C ILE A 271 -24.71 -8.29 11.40
N SER A 272 -25.51 -8.83 12.31
CA SER A 272 -26.25 -8.01 13.28
C SER A 272 -25.35 -7.54 14.43
N SER A 273 -25.72 -6.45 15.11
CA SER A 273 -25.01 -6.00 16.32
C SER A 273 -25.03 -7.05 17.43
N ARG A 274 -26.12 -7.82 17.55
CA ARG A 274 -26.20 -8.95 18.49
C ARG A 274 -25.16 -10.01 18.17
N ALA A 275 -25.08 -10.42 16.91
CA ALA A 275 -24.11 -11.42 16.45
C ALA A 275 -22.65 -10.96 16.65
N ILE A 276 -22.35 -9.67 16.40
CA ILE A 276 -21.04 -9.09 16.74
C ILE A 276 -20.82 -9.12 18.25
N GLY A 277 -21.84 -8.79 19.05
CA GLY A 277 -21.77 -8.82 20.51
C GLY A 277 -21.41 -10.19 21.09
N ASP A 278 -21.85 -11.28 20.44
CA ASP A 278 -21.60 -12.66 20.87
C ASP A 278 -20.18 -13.17 20.54
N ILE A 279 -19.39 -12.41 19.77
CA ILE A 279 -18.00 -12.76 19.40
C ILE A 279 -17.12 -12.81 20.65
N ARG A 280 -16.36 -13.90 20.79
CA ARG A 280 -15.50 -14.15 21.95
C ARG A 280 -14.08 -13.70 21.67
N VAL A 281 -13.50 -13.02 22.65
CA VAL A 281 -12.11 -12.55 22.66
C VAL A 281 -11.44 -12.85 24.00
N GLU A 282 -10.12 -12.96 23.97
CA GLU A 282 -9.29 -12.94 25.17
C GLU A 282 -8.52 -11.62 25.16
N ILE A 283 -8.55 -10.88 26.26
CA ILE A 283 -7.91 -9.57 26.36
C ILE A 283 -7.09 -9.45 27.65
N PRO A 284 -5.94 -8.76 27.62
CA PRO A 284 -5.15 -8.48 28.82
C PRO A 284 -5.71 -7.31 29.63
N SER A 285 -4.97 -6.93 30.68
CA SER A 285 -5.17 -5.66 31.39
C SER A 285 -5.11 -4.48 30.42
N LYS A 286 -5.85 -3.41 30.73
CA LYS A 286 -5.94 -2.22 29.88
C LYS A 286 -4.56 -1.62 29.57
N THR A 287 -3.67 -1.60 30.56
CA THR A 287 -2.29 -1.11 30.42
C THR A 287 -1.48 -1.90 29.40
N GLU A 288 -1.64 -3.22 29.35
CA GLU A 288 -0.96 -4.02 28.34
C GLU A 288 -1.58 -3.83 26.95
N GLN A 289 -2.91 -3.68 26.87
CA GLN A 289 -3.56 -3.36 25.60
C GLN A 289 -3.02 -2.04 25.02
N ASP A 290 -2.79 -1.04 25.88
CA ASP A 290 -2.19 0.24 25.49
C ASP A 290 -0.76 0.03 24.97
N ALA A 291 0.08 -0.72 25.70
CA ALA A 291 1.44 -1.03 25.25
C ALA A 291 1.49 -1.81 23.93
N ILE A 292 0.57 -2.76 23.71
CA ILE A 292 0.47 -3.49 22.43
C ILE A 292 -0.01 -2.55 21.32
N ALA A 293 -0.97 -1.67 21.59
CA ALA A 293 -1.45 -0.69 20.63
C ALA A 293 -0.34 0.27 20.20
N ASP A 294 0.50 0.74 21.13
CA ASP A 294 1.64 1.61 20.82
C ASP A 294 2.62 0.91 19.86
N VAL A 295 2.93 -0.37 20.11
CA VAL A 295 3.79 -1.17 19.22
C VAL A 295 3.19 -1.30 17.82
N ILE A 296 1.88 -1.50 17.70
CA ILE A 296 1.19 -1.58 16.41
C ILE A 296 1.28 -0.24 15.67
N ILE A 297 0.98 0.86 16.37
CA ILE A 297 0.99 2.22 15.82
C ILE A 297 2.40 2.61 15.36
N ASP A 298 3.43 2.30 16.15
CA ASP A 298 4.80 2.63 15.81
C ASP A 298 5.30 1.83 14.61
N ALA A 299 4.93 0.55 14.51
CA ALA A 299 5.24 -0.27 13.33
C ALA A 299 4.55 0.29 12.06
N ASP A 300 3.31 0.77 12.18
CA ASP A 300 2.58 1.40 11.09
C ASP A 300 3.20 2.74 10.66
N ARG A 301 3.56 3.60 11.62
CA ARG A 301 4.28 4.86 11.36
C ARG A 301 5.61 4.63 10.65
N GLU A 302 6.37 3.61 11.06
CA GLU A 302 7.63 3.25 10.40
C GLU A 302 7.39 2.84 8.94
N LEU A 303 6.37 2.01 8.68
CA LEU A 303 6.01 1.58 7.33
C LEU A 303 5.55 2.76 6.46
N GLU A 304 4.74 3.66 6.99
CA GLU A 304 4.31 4.88 6.29
C GLU A 304 5.51 5.76 5.91
N ALA A 305 6.44 5.96 6.84
CA ALA A 305 7.66 6.72 6.59
C ALA A 305 8.53 6.07 5.49
N LEU A 306 8.68 4.75 5.50
CA LEU A 306 9.40 4.01 4.47
C LEU A 306 8.71 4.10 3.10
N LEU A 307 7.39 3.97 3.05
CA LEU A 307 6.60 4.12 1.81
C LEU A 307 6.73 5.54 1.23
N ALA A 308 6.71 6.57 2.09
CA ALA A 308 6.93 7.95 1.69
C ALA A 308 8.35 8.16 1.12
N ARG A 309 9.37 7.60 1.78
CA ARG A 309 10.76 7.63 1.28
C ARG A 309 10.90 6.93 -0.07
N LEU A 310 10.26 5.77 -0.25
CA LEU A 310 10.25 5.04 -1.52
C LEU A 310 9.61 5.85 -2.65
N ARG A 311 8.46 6.49 -2.39
CA ARG A 311 7.81 7.40 -3.36
C ARG A 311 8.75 8.54 -3.75
N LYS A 312 9.35 9.21 -2.77
CA LYS A 312 10.27 10.31 -3.02
C LYS A 312 11.53 9.88 -3.78
N ALA A 313 12.09 8.71 -3.49
CA ALA A 313 13.23 8.16 -4.22
C ALA A 313 12.89 7.91 -5.70
N ARG A 314 11.68 7.39 -5.99
CA ARG A 314 11.18 7.23 -7.36
C ARG A 314 11.00 8.56 -8.09
N ASP A 315 10.44 9.56 -7.42
CA ASP A 315 10.26 10.90 -8.00
C ASP A 315 11.61 11.57 -8.30
N ILE A 316 12.58 11.45 -7.38
CA ILE A 316 13.95 11.94 -7.58
C ILE A 316 14.59 11.24 -8.77
N LYS A 317 14.50 9.91 -8.86
CA LYS A 317 15.04 9.16 -10.01
C LYS A 317 14.41 9.63 -11.32
N ALA A 318 13.09 9.81 -11.37
CA ALA A 318 12.41 10.30 -12.57
C ALA A 318 12.94 11.69 -12.97
N GLY A 319 13.11 12.60 -12.00
CA GLY A 319 13.74 13.90 -12.22
C GLY A 319 15.19 13.80 -12.72
N MET A 320 16.01 12.93 -12.12
CA MET A 320 17.39 12.68 -12.54
C MET A 320 17.45 12.19 -13.98
N MET A 321 16.62 11.23 -14.36
CA MET A 321 16.54 10.76 -15.75
C MET A 321 16.21 11.90 -16.71
N GLN A 322 15.23 12.75 -16.35
CA GLN A 322 14.86 13.89 -17.19
C GLN A 322 15.98 14.93 -17.33
N GLN A 323 16.79 15.16 -16.30
CA GLN A 323 17.86 16.17 -16.33
C GLN A 323 19.16 15.66 -16.95
N LEU A 324 19.58 14.44 -16.59
CA LEU A 324 20.87 13.87 -16.97
C LEU A 324 20.86 13.27 -18.38
N LEU A 325 19.79 12.54 -18.75
CA LEU A 325 19.71 11.88 -20.06
C LEU A 325 19.35 12.84 -21.21
N THR A 326 18.79 14.01 -20.88
CA THR A 326 18.51 15.07 -21.88
C THR A 326 19.63 16.11 -21.95
N GLY A 327 20.64 16.00 -21.09
CA GLY A 327 21.77 16.92 -21.02
C GLY A 327 21.44 18.33 -20.55
N ARG A 328 20.29 18.55 -19.92
CA ARG A 328 19.94 19.81 -19.25
C ARG A 328 20.85 20.12 -18.07
N VAL A 329 21.36 19.08 -17.41
CA VAL A 329 22.34 19.17 -16.33
C VAL A 329 23.53 18.27 -16.64
N ARG A 330 24.75 18.77 -16.38
CA ARG A 330 25.99 18.00 -16.40
C ARG A 330 26.47 17.79 -14.96
N LEU A 331 26.93 16.59 -14.65
CA LEU A 331 27.50 16.32 -13.33
C LEU A 331 28.87 16.99 -13.21
N PRO A 332 29.12 17.80 -12.16
CA PRO A 332 30.37 18.54 -12.00
C PRO A 332 31.55 17.59 -11.93
N MET A 333 32.65 17.86 -12.64
CA MET A 333 33.85 17.03 -12.60
C MET A 333 34.33 16.89 -11.14
N GLU A 334 34.59 15.66 -10.69
CA GLU A 334 35.28 15.48 -9.41
C GLU A 334 36.65 16.13 -9.53
N THR A 335 36.89 17.16 -8.73
CA THR A 335 38.23 17.72 -8.57
C THR A 335 38.99 16.71 -7.73
N ALA A 336 39.95 16.02 -8.36
CA ALA A 336 40.85 15.13 -7.64
C ALA A 336 41.49 15.93 -6.49
N SER A 337 41.20 15.50 -5.25
CA SER A 337 41.84 15.99 -4.02
C SER A 337 42.93 15.01 -3.62
#